data_AF-A0A7J9PTN1-F1
#
_entry.id   AF-A0A7J9PTN1-F1
#
_cell.length_a   1.000
_cell.length_b   1.000
_cell.length_c   1.000
_cell.angle_alpha   90.00
_cell.angle_beta   90.00
_cell.angle_gamma   90.00
#
_symmetry.space_group_name_H-M   'P 1'
#
loop_
_entity.id
_entity.type
_entity.pdbx_description
1 polymer ?
#
loop_
_entity_poly.entity_id
_entity_poly.type
_entity_poly.pdbx_seq_one_letter_code
_entity_poly.pdbx_strand_id
1 'polypeptide(L)'
;MNKNGFVFENIGFDNISSKNSTISSEILRYFSIYCKAKEKGMEQLGPKEYMELVLSTVFLLKFLKEDIGEINLSDNQKNSLIVFQRYVYREYTGEYSENYLKYSLWRKDNVLRYSIDKYDIYLNDLKSDWKRIFTILVPNYENLKNVAAIILRTANKIGVLE
;
A
#
# COMPACT_ATOMS: atom_id res chain seq x y z
N MET A 1 -15.72 25.25 6.78
CA MET A 1 -15.41 24.97 5.36
C MET A 1 -13.91 25.04 5.17
N ASN A 2 -13.28 23.90 4.88
CA ASN A 2 -12.02 23.81 4.14
C ASN A 2 -11.91 22.36 3.64
N LYS A 3 -12.63 22.08 2.55
CA LYS A 3 -12.60 20.81 1.82
C LYS A 3 -11.45 20.86 0.81
N ASN A 4 -10.22 20.80 1.29
CA ASN A 4 -9.06 20.48 0.44
C ASN A 4 -8.39 19.22 0.97
N GLY A 5 -9.18 18.17 1.15
CA GLY A 5 -8.63 16.83 1.25
C GLY A 5 -8.06 16.49 -0.11
N PHE A 6 -6.74 16.26 -0.20
CA PHE A 6 -6.14 15.63 -1.37
C PHE A 6 -6.81 14.26 -1.54
N VAL A 7 -7.80 14.20 -2.43
CA VAL A 7 -8.49 12.98 -2.78
C VAL A 7 -7.50 12.15 -3.59
N PHE A 8 -7.11 10.99 -3.07
CA PHE A 8 -6.20 10.07 -3.75
C PHE A 8 -6.77 9.56 -5.07
N GLU A 9 -8.04 9.82 -5.40
CA GLU A 9 -8.72 9.37 -6.62
C GLU A 9 -8.04 9.76 -7.94
N ASN A 10 -7.09 10.69 -7.95
CA ASN A 10 -6.37 11.11 -9.16
C ASN A 10 -4.84 11.14 -9.04
N ILE A 11 -4.24 10.73 -7.91
CA ILE A 11 -2.77 10.83 -7.75
C ILE A 11 -2.11 9.56 -8.32
N GLY A 12 -1.51 9.69 -9.50
CA GLY A 12 -0.61 8.69 -10.08
C GLY A 12 -1.28 7.56 -10.86
N PHE A 13 -2.59 7.60 -11.07
CA PHE A 13 -3.32 6.59 -11.84
C PHE A 13 -2.76 6.40 -13.24
N ASP A 14 -2.39 7.47 -13.95
CA ASP A 14 -1.81 7.38 -15.31
C ASP A 14 -0.39 6.74 -15.33
N ASN A 15 0.33 6.75 -14.20
CA ASN A 15 1.64 6.09 -14.08
C ASN A 15 1.53 4.65 -13.57
N ILE A 16 0.39 4.30 -12.95
CA ILE A 16 0.13 2.97 -12.42
C ILE A 16 -0.64 2.21 -13.50
N SER A 17 -1.81 2.63 -13.93
CA SER A 17 -2.59 1.94 -14.97
C SER A 17 -2.46 2.63 -16.33
N SER A 18 -2.40 1.84 -17.41
CA SER A 18 -2.50 2.40 -18.76
C SER A 18 -3.97 2.66 -19.09
N LYS A 19 -4.31 3.77 -19.77
CA LYS A 19 -5.70 4.14 -20.10
C LYS A 19 -6.51 3.07 -20.87
N ASN A 20 -5.85 2.01 -21.38
CA ASN A 20 -6.45 0.91 -22.13
C ASN A 20 -6.28 -0.48 -21.46
N SER A 21 -5.83 -0.55 -20.20
CA SER A 21 -5.61 -1.84 -19.52
C SER A 21 -6.92 -2.50 -19.08
N THR A 22 -7.04 -3.80 -19.31
CA THR A 22 -8.10 -4.63 -18.70
C THR A 22 -7.76 -4.94 -17.25
N ILE A 23 -8.77 -5.23 -16.42
CA ILE A 23 -8.56 -5.64 -15.03
C ILE A 23 -7.62 -6.86 -14.93
N SER A 24 -7.74 -7.81 -15.86
CA SER A 24 -6.86 -8.99 -15.94
C SER A 24 -5.40 -8.59 -16.13
N SER A 25 -5.12 -7.64 -17.02
CA SER A 25 -3.74 -7.16 -17.25
C SER A 25 -3.17 -6.44 -16.02
N GLU A 26 -4.00 -5.72 -15.27
CA GLU A 26 -3.59 -5.03 -14.04
C GLU A 26 -3.31 -6.03 -12.90
N ILE A 27 -4.11 -7.09 -12.80
CA ILE A 27 -3.87 -8.20 -11.85
C ILE A 27 -2.53 -8.89 -12.16
N LEU A 28 -2.28 -9.23 -13.43
CA LEU A 28 -1.02 -9.87 -13.84
C LEU A 28 0.19 -8.97 -13.56
N ARG A 29 0.08 -7.68 -13.86
CA ARG A 29 1.12 -6.69 -13.59
C ARG A 29 1.39 -6.55 -12.10
N TYR A 30 0.35 -6.46 -11.28
CA TYR A 30 0.46 -6.46 -9.83
C TYR A 30 1.21 -7.69 -9.32
N PHE A 31 0.84 -8.89 -9.76
CA PHE A 31 1.52 -10.11 -9.31
C PHE A 31 2.96 -10.22 -9.81
N SER A 32 3.28 -9.71 -10.99
CA SER A 32 4.68 -9.61 -11.43
C SER A 32 5.53 -8.75 -10.48
N ILE A 33 5.00 -7.61 -10.02
CA ILE A 33 5.69 -6.72 -9.06
C ILE A 33 5.73 -7.37 -7.67
N TYR A 34 4.60 -7.89 -7.21
CA TYR A 34 4.48 -8.51 -5.89
C TYR A 34 5.40 -9.72 -5.73
N CYS A 35 5.51 -10.58 -6.74
CA CYS A 35 6.39 -11.76 -6.69
C CYS A 35 7.86 -11.35 -6.61
N LYS A 36 8.31 -10.38 -7.43
CA LYS A 36 9.68 -9.83 -7.35
C LYS A 36 9.97 -9.24 -5.97
N ALA A 37 9.01 -8.49 -5.42
CA ALA A 37 9.10 -7.94 -4.08
C ALA A 37 9.19 -9.02 -3.00
N LYS A 38 8.40 -10.09 -3.13
CA LYS A 38 8.41 -11.24 -2.21
C LYS A 38 9.75 -11.98 -2.26
N GLU A 39 10.32 -12.20 -3.44
CA GLU A 39 11.63 -12.83 -3.64
C GLU A 39 12.77 -12.03 -3.01
N LYS A 40 12.71 -10.70 -3.13
CA LYS A 40 13.69 -9.77 -2.53
C LYS A 40 13.57 -9.67 -1.00
N GLY A 41 12.40 -10.00 -0.45
CA GLY A 41 12.01 -9.66 0.92
C GLY A 41 11.35 -8.28 0.97
N MET A 42 10.10 -8.21 1.42
CA MET A 42 9.29 -6.98 1.40
C MET A 42 9.92 -5.85 2.21
N GLU A 43 10.60 -6.21 3.30
CA GLU A 43 11.34 -5.30 4.18
C GLU A 43 12.61 -4.73 3.55
N GLN A 44 13.10 -5.31 2.46
CA GLN A 44 14.27 -4.83 1.71
C GLN A 44 13.88 -3.90 0.53
N LEU A 45 12.58 -3.67 0.32
CA LEU A 45 12.11 -2.74 -0.69
C LEU A 45 12.53 -1.31 -0.36
N GLY A 46 12.94 -0.58 -1.40
CA GLY A 46 13.11 0.86 -1.29
C GLY A 46 11.76 1.55 -1.01
N PRO A 47 11.76 2.73 -0.38
CA PRO A 47 10.52 3.44 -0.05
C PRO A 47 9.58 3.67 -1.24
N LYS A 48 10.14 3.97 -2.41
CA LYS A 48 9.37 4.15 -3.64
C LYS A 48 8.74 2.83 -4.11
N GLU A 49 9.52 1.75 -4.17
CA GLU A 49 9.06 0.42 -4.60
C GLU A 49 7.89 -0.06 -3.72
N TYR A 50 8.00 0.13 -2.41
CA TYR A 50 6.95 -0.27 -1.49
C TYR A 50 5.67 0.57 -1.66
N MET A 51 5.81 1.89 -1.82
CA MET A 51 4.65 2.76 -2.06
C MET A 51 3.93 2.42 -3.37
N GLU A 52 4.67 2.12 -4.43
CA GLU A 52 4.10 1.67 -5.70
C GLU A 52 3.29 0.38 -5.52
N LEU A 53 3.81 -0.56 -4.72
CA LEU A 53 3.10 -1.80 -4.41
C LEU A 53 1.83 -1.55 -3.59
N VAL A 54 1.91 -0.74 -2.53
CA VAL A 54 0.73 -0.36 -1.70
C VAL A 54 -0.34 0.32 -2.54
N LEU A 55 0.04 1.27 -3.41
CA LEU A 55 -0.90 1.97 -4.28
C LEU A 55 -1.53 1.02 -5.32
N SER A 56 -0.74 0.10 -5.89
CA SER A 56 -1.25 -0.92 -6.81
C SER A 56 -2.22 -1.88 -6.11
N THR A 57 -1.97 -2.24 -4.85
CA THR A 57 -2.90 -3.03 -4.03
C THR A 57 -4.21 -2.29 -3.79
N VAL A 58 -4.16 -1.02 -3.38
CA VAL A 58 -5.35 -0.18 -3.19
C VAL A 58 -6.17 -0.07 -4.47
N PHE A 59 -5.48 0.13 -5.60
CA PHE A 59 -6.09 0.18 -6.92
C PHE A 59 -6.90 -1.09 -7.18
N LEU A 60 -6.27 -2.28 -7.09
CA LEU A 60 -6.97 -3.54 -7.36
C LEU A 60 -8.12 -3.82 -6.38
N LEU A 61 -7.98 -3.49 -5.10
CA LEU A 61 -9.06 -3.63 -4.14
C LEU A 61 -10.31 -2.83 -4.51
N LYS A 62 -10.16 -1.68 -5.18
CA LYS A 62 -11.30 -0.89 -5.67
C LYS A 62 -12.05 -1.61 -6.79
N PHE A 63 -11.33 -2.23 -7.72
CA PHE A 63 -11.94 -2.94 -8.85
C PHE A 63 -12.53 -4.29 -8.46
N LEU A 64 -11.86 -5.02 -7.57
CA LEU A 64 -12.26 -6.36 -7.14
C LEU A 64 -13.24 -6.36 -5.96
N LYS A 65 -13.79 -5.20 -5.60
CA LYS A 65 -14.60 -5.05 -4.37
C LYS A 65 -15.79 -6.00 -4.33
N GLU A 66 -16.51 -6.14 -5.44
CA GLU A 66 -17.69 -7.01 -5.55
C GLU A 66 -17.28 -8.49 -5.46
N ASP A 67 -16.30 -8.90 -6.26
CA ASP A 67 -15.80 -10.28 -6.28
C ASP A 67 -15.19 -10.73 -4.94
N ILE A 68 -14.53 -9.80 -4.21
CA ILE A 68 -14.00 -10.05 -2.86
C ILE A 68 -15.13 -10.33 -1.86
N GLY A 69 -16.29 -9.68 -2.02
CA GLY A 69 -17.46 -9.90 -1.16
C GLY A 69 -17.99 -11.33 -1.22
N GLU A 70 -17.63 -12.07 -2.26
CA GLU A 70 -18.10 -13.43 -2.50
C GLU A 70 -17.09 -14.53 -2.12
N ILE A 71 -15.95 -14.18 -1.49
CA ILE A 71 -14.98 -15.16 -0.99
C ILE A 71 -14.95 -15.17 0.54
N ASN A 72 -14.84 -16.36 1.13
CA ASN A 72 -14.71 -16.50 2.58
C ASN A 72 -13.31 -16.06 3.03
N LEU A 73 -13.26 -15.03 3.88
CA LEU A 73 -12.02 -14.49 4.43
C LEU A 73 -11.78 -14.97 5.86
N SER A 74 -10.52 -15.27 6.20
CA SER A 74 -10.12 -15.43 7.60
C SER A 74 -10.17 -14.10 8.33
N ASP A 75 -10.18 -14.12 9.67
CA ASP A 75 -10.26 -12.87 10.44
C ASP A 75 -9.02 -11.98 10.22
N ASN A 76 -7.84 -12.56 10.03
CA ASN A 76 -6.63 -11.81 9.65
C ASN A 76 -6.78 -11.14 8.28
N GLN A 77 -7.38 -11.83 7.31
CA GLN A 77 -7.66 -11.27 5.99
C GLN A 77 -8.69 -10.14 6.06
N LYS A 78 -9.77 -10.32 6.83
CA LYS A 78 -10.77 -9.26 7.07
C LYS A 78 -10.11 -8.03 7.70
N ASN A 79 -9.31 -8.21 8.74
CA ASN A 79 -8.61 -7.13 9.42
C ASN A 79 -7.67 -6.38 8.46
N SER A 80 -6.89 -7.11 7.68
CA SER A 80 -5.96 -6.52 6.69
C SER A 80 -6.73 -5.75 5.60
N LEU A 81 -7.86 -6.28 5.14
CA LEU A 81 -8.73 -5.63 4.16
C LEU A 81 -9.31 -4.32 4.72
N ILE A 82 -9.77 -4.31 5.98
CA ILE A 82 -10.28 -3.11 6.65
C ILE A 82 -9.17 -2.05 6.77
N VAL A 83 -7.95 -2.44 7.15
CA VAL A 83 -6.79 -1.53 7.21
C VAL A 83 -6.57 -0.84 5.85
N PHE A 84 -6.55 -1.61 4.76
CA PHE A 84 -6.38 -1.05 3.42
C PHE A 84 -7.57 -0.16 2.99
N GLN A 85 -8.80 -0.55 3.29
CA GLN A 85 -10.01 0.23 2.98
C GLN A 85 -10.01 1.59 3.69
N ARG A 86 -9.64 1.61 4.99
CA ARG A 86 -9.56 2.84 5.79
C ARG A 86 -8.38 3.72 5.35
N TYR A 87 -7.25 3.11 5.01
CA TYR A 87 -6.06 3.80 4.49
C TYR A 87 -6.38 4.71 3.28
N VAL A 88 -7.25 4.27 2.36
CA VAL A 88 -7.67 5.08 1.18
C VAL A 88 -8.23 6.45 1.59
N TYR A 89 -8.93 6.51 2.72
CA TYR A 89 -9.56 7.71 3.24
C TYR A 89 -8.70 8.42 4.30
N ARG A 90 -7.47 7.95 4.53
CA ARG A 90 -6.59 8.39 5.63
C ARG A 90 -7.23 8.23 7.01
N GLU A 91 -8.13 7.27 7.12
CA GLU A 91 -8.66 6.81 8.38
C GLU A 91 -7.78 5.64 8.84
N TYR A 92 -7.37 5.64 10.10
CA TYR A 92 -6.49 4.60 10.65
C TYR A 92 -7.24 3.83 11.73
N THR A 93 -7.09 2.51 11.70
CA THR A 93 -7.79 1.56 12.57
C THR A 93 -6.84 0.62 13.28
N GLY A 94 -7.27 0.13 14.45
CA GLY A 94 -6.53 -0.79 15.31
C GLY A 94 -5.29 -0.14 15.93
N GLU A 95 -4.40 -0.99 16.45
CA GLU A 95 -3.12 -0.54 17.01
C GLU A 95 -2.17 -0.12 15.89
N TYR A 96 -1.61 1.09 16.00
CA TYR A 96 -0.91 1.69 14.87
C TYR A 96 0.43 0.99 14.61
N SER A 97 1.10 0.55 15.67
CA SER A 97 2.35 -0.23 15.61
C SER A 97 2.18 -1.61 15.00
N GLU A 98 1.00 -2.19 15.15
CA GLU A 98 0.67 -3.51 14.61
C GLU A 98 0.24 -3.45 13.16
N ASN A 99 -0.32 -2.31 12.70
CA ASN A 99 -0.94 -2.22 11.38
C ASN A 99 -0.16 -1.39 10.36
N TYR A 100 0.65 -0.43 10.79
CA TYR A 100 1.24 0.57 9.90
C TYR A 100 2.76 0.71 10.04
N LEU A 101 3.37 1.13 8.94
CA LEU A 101 4.71 1.66 8.87
C LEU A 101 4.65 3.18 8.68
N LYS A 102 5.73 3.88 9.00
CA LYS A 102 5.90 5.31 8.72
C LYS A 102 6.65 5.49 7.41
N TYR A 103 5.97 6.01 6.39
CA TYR A 103 6.64 6.54 5.21
C TYR A 103 6.98 8.00 5.46
N SER A 104 8.26 8.36 5.40
CA SER A 104 8.73 9.71 5.70
C SER A 104 9.55 10.32 4.57
N LEU A 105 9.35 11.61 4.34
CA LEU A 105 10.19 12.46 3.51
C LEU A 105 11.04 13.35 4.39
N TRP A 106 12.33 13.30 4.13
CA TRP A 106 13.37 14.06 4.81
C TRP A 106 14.00 15.02 3.83
N ARG A 107 14.38 16.20 4.33
CA ARG A 107 15.10 17.22 3.58
C ARG A 107 16.36 17.62 4.30
N LYS A 108 17.45 17.70 3.56
CA LYS A 108 18.70 18.37 3.96
C LYS A 108 19.13 19.24 2.79
N ASP A 109 19.19 20.56 3.00
CA ASP A 109 19.44 21.54 1.95
C ASP A 109 18.50 21.36 0.73
N ASN A 110 19.06 21.01 -0.43
CA ASN A 110 18.31 20.71 -1.67
C ASN A 110 18.17 19.21 -1.97
N VAL A 111 18.50 18.35 -1.00
CA VAL A 111 18.41 16.89 -1.14
C VAL A 111 17.18 16.37 -0.40
N LEU A 112 16.43 15.50 -1.09
CA LEU A 112 15.31 14.76 -0.52
C LEU A 112 15.70 13.29 -0.29
N ARG A 113 15.27 12.73 0.84
CA ARG A 113 15.43 11.32 1.17
C ARG A 113 14.09 10.76 1.63
N TYR A 114 13.78 9.55 1.20
CA TYR A 114 12.59 8.82 1.60
C TYR A 114 12.99 7.70 2.57
N SER A 115 12.14 7.36 3.53
CA SER A 115 12.32 6.20 4.41
C SER A 115 11.00 5.49 4.67
N ILE A 116 11.10 4.20 5.01
CA ILE A 116 10.02 3.41 5.60
C ILE A 116 10.55 2.87 6.91
N ASP A 117 9.88 3.24 7.99
CA ASP A 117 10.30 2.92 9.34
C ASP A 117 9.16 2.21 10.08
N LYS A 118 9.51 1.34 11.05
CA LYS A 118 8.49 0.80 11.96
C LYS A 118 7.86 1.94 12.77
N TYR A 119 6.60 1.76 13.18
CA TYR A 119 5.85 2.78 13.91
C TYR A 119 6.53 3.20 15.22
N ASP A 120 7.06 2.25 15.98
CA ASP A 120 7.66 2.55 17.30
C ASP A 120 9.07 3.13 17.21
N ILE A 121 9.66 3.17 16.00
CA ILE A 121 10.92 3.85 15.79
C ILE A 121 10.63 5.34 15.76
N TYR A 122 10.71 5.96 16.93
CA TYR A 122 10.97 7.38 17.04
C TYR A 122 12.39 7.57 16.49
N LEU A 123 12.48 7.90 15.20
CA LEU A 123 13.72 8.42 14.66
C LEU A 123 14.01 9.67 15.48
N ASN A 124 14.95 9.53 16.42
CA ASN A 124 15.38 10.58 17.32
C ASN A 124 15.70 11.80 16.48
N ASP A 125 14.82 12.80 16.51
CA ASP A 125 14.96 14.11 15.87
C ASP A 125 16.12 14.94 16.49
N LEU A 126 16.96 14.34 17.33
CA LEU A 126 17.87 15.04 18.24
C LEU A 126 19.31 15.22 17.71
N LYS A 127 19.73 14.54 16.63
CA LYS A 127 21.13 14.62 16.12
C LYS A 127 21.31 14.44 14.60
N SER A 128 20.35 14.85 13.77
CA SER A 128 20.46 14.71 12.32
C SER A 128 20.18 16.03 11.62
N ASP A 129 21.08 16.45 10.71
CA ASP A 129 20.86 17.61 9.83
C ASP A 129 19.66 17.42 8.87
N TRP A 130 19.09 16.22 8.84
CA TRP A 130 17.88 15.93 8.07
C TRP A 130 16.63 16.33 8.83
N LYS A 131 15.88 17.27 8.27
CA LYS A 131 14.57 17.65 8.76
C LYS A 131 13.49 16.78 8.13
N ARG A 132 12.68 16.11 8.95
CA ARG A 132 11.46 15.45 8.48
C ARG A 132 10.45 16.52 8.05
N ILE A 133 10.00 16.47 6.81
CA ILE A 133 9.05 17.46 6.24
C ILE A 133 7.68 16.87 5.94
N PHE A 134 7.58 15.54 5.84
CA PHE A 134 6.31 14.85 5.63
C PHE A 134 6.38 13.43 6.19
N THR A 135 5.28 12.96 6.78
CA THR A 135 5.12 11.58 7.23
C THR A 135 3.68 11.17 7.02
N ILE A 136 3.49 9.94 6.53
CA ILE A 136 2.19 9.26 6.51
C ILE A 136 2.34 7.85 7.05
N LEU A 137 1.25 7.33 7.57
CA LEU A 137 1.12 5.92 7.90
C LEU A 137 0.74 5.15 6.65
N VAL A 138 1.35 3.99 6.45
CA VAL A 138 1.09 3.09 5.32
C VAL A 138 0.86 1.69 5.86
N PRO A 139 -0.07 0.89 5.31
CA PRO A 139 -0.28 -0.48 5.77
C PRO A 139 1.05 -1.26 5.76
N ASN A 140 1.28 -2.10 6.76
CA ASN A 140 2.55 -2.82 6.88
C ASN A 140 2.66 -4.05 5.96
N TYR A 141 3.82 -4.70 6.02
CA TYR A 141 4.14 -5.87 5.19
C TYR A 141 3.19 -7.05 5.39
N GLU A 142 2.73 -7.30 6.62
CA GLU A 142 1.81 -8.40 6.92
C GLU A 142 0.42 -8.14 6.35
N ASN A 143 -0.10 -6.93 6.53
CA ASN A 143 -1.36 -6.51 5.92
C ASN A 143 -1.29 -6.62 4.38
N LEU A 144 -0.17 -6.19 3.78
CA LEU A 144 0.06 -6.31 2.35
C LEU A 144 0.06 -7.78 1.88
N LYS A 145 0.74 -8.69 2.59
CA LYS A 145 0.76 -10.12 2.28
C LYS A 145 -0.64 -10.74 2.34
N ASN A 146 -1.39 -10.43 3.40
CA ASN A 146 -2.75 -10.93 3.57
C ASN A 146 -3.66 -10.44 2.45
N VAL A 147 -3.60 -9.15 2.09
CA VAL A 147 -4.39 -8.59 1.01
C VAL A 147 -3.97 -9.14 -0.36
N ALA A 148 -2.68 -9.35 -0.62
CA ALA A 148 -2.24 -10.01 -1.85
C ALA A 148 -2.81 -11.43 -1.99
N ALA A 149 -2.93 -12.18 -0.88
CA ALA A 149 -3.57 -13.49 -0.88
C ALA A 149 -5.08 -13.40 -1.16
N ILE A 150 -5.77 -12.34 -0.69
CA ILE A 150 -7.17 -12.05 -1.05
C ILE A 150 -7.27 -11.83 -2.56
N ILE A 151 -6.46 -10.91 -3.11
CA ILE A 151 -6.43 -10.59 -4.54
C ILE A 151 -6.16 -11.84 -5.38
N LEU A 152 -5.26 -12.72 -4.94
CA LEU A 152 -4.93 -13.97 -5.66
C LEU A 152 -6.14 -14.90 -5.72
N ARG A 153 -6.79 -15.13 -4.57
CA ARG A 153 -7.98 -15.98 -4.50
C ARG A 153 -9.13 -15.43 -5.33
N THR A 154 -9.31 -14.10 -5.31
CA THR A 154 -10.30 -13.44 -6.15
C THR A 154 -9.96 -13.61 -7.63
N ALA A 155 -8.71 -13.38 -8.02
CA ALA A 155 -8.23 -13.55 -9.40
C ALA A 155 -8.43 -14.97 -9.94
N ASN A 156 -8.15 -16.00 -9.13
CA ASN A 156 -8.41 -17.39 -9.48
C ASN A 156 -9.92 -17.65 -9.66
N LYS A 157 -10.75 -17.08 -8.78
CA LYS A 157 -12.21 -17.22 -8.87
C LYS A 157 -12.78 -16.62 -10.16
N ILE A 158 -12.29 -15.45 -10.59
CA ILE A 158 -12.74 -14.78 -11.82
C ILE A 158 -12.02 -15.26 -13.08
N GLY A 159 -11.18 -16.31 -12.98
CA GLY A 159 -10.52 -16.95 -14.12
C GLY A 159 -9.39 -16.12 -14.74
N VAL A 160 -8.77 -15.21 -14.00
CA VAL A 160 -7.62 -14.41 -14.48
C VAL A 160 -6.30 -15.13 -14.26
N LEU A 161 -6.21 -15.97 -13.22
CA LEU A 161 -5.06 -16.78 -12.87
C LEU A 161 -5.52 -18.24 -12.75
N GLU A 162 -4.73 -19.16 -13.33
CA GLU A 162 -4.94 -20.61 -13.28
C GLU A 162 -4.15 -21.25 -12.13
#